data_AF-A0A3E0TPD4-F1
#
_entry.id   AF-A0A3E0TPD4-F1
#
_cell.length_a   1.000
_cell.length_b   1.000
_cell.length_c   1.000
_cell.angle_alpha   90.00
_cell.angle_beta   90.00
_cell.angle_gamma   90.00
#
_symmetry.space_group_name_H-M   'P 1'
#
loop_
_entity.id
_entity.type
_entity.pdbx_description
1 polymer ?
#
loop_
_entity_poly.entity_id
_entity_poly.type
_entity_poly.pdbx_seq_one_letter_code
_entity_poly.pdbx_strand_id
1 'polypeptide(L)'
;MINKLTKRTIYIGSFLNVVPLCAMLLVSIGMEFIPFIILILIWANTPFMFGTTQLFGSNNVSVQKFGVTDASWSAQLYLIAFWFLIGWLVACCSTLFSKSKSDAKKASRK
;
A
#
# COMPACT_ATOMS: atom_id res chain seq x y z
N MET A 1 5.70 -13.71 -20.33
CA MET A 1 5.15 -12.41 -20.76
C MET A 1 4.21 -11.92 -19.66
N ILE A 2 4.48 -10.80 -18.98
CA ILE A 2 3.66 -10.31 -17.85
C ILE A 2 2.46 -9.54 -18.38
N ASN A 3 1.24 -9.90 -17.97
CA ASN A 3 0.00 -9.21 -18.37
C ASN A 3 0.01 -7.74 -17.92
N LYS A 4 -0.63 -6.84 -18.68
CA LYS A 4 -0.77 -5.41 -18.38
C LYS A 4 -1.34 -5.14 -16.98
N LEU A 5 -2.28 -5.97 -16.53
CA LEU A 5 -2.82 -5.90 -15.17
C LEU A 5 -1.73 -6.16 -14.13
N THR A 6 -1.04 -7.30 -14.24
CA THR A 6 0.06 -7.68 -13.34
C THR A 6 1.17 -6.62 -13.31
N LYS A 7 1.56 -6.06 -14.46
CA LYS A 7 2.55 -4.98 -14.52
C LYS A 7 2.11 -3.75 -13.74
N ARG A 8 0.82 -3.36 -13.85
CA ARG A 8 0.26 -2.23 -13.11
C ARG A 8 0.16 -2.52 -11.62
N THR A 9 -0.28 -3.71 -11.23
CA THR A 9 -0.33 -4.14 -9.82
C THR A 9 1.04 -4.06 -9.18
N ILE A 10 2.08 -4.60 -9.84
CA ILE A 10 3.45 -4.54 -9.33
C ILE A 10 3.90 -3.09 -9.19
N TYR A 11 3.67 -2.24 -10.19
CA TYR A 11 4.06 -0.83 -10.13
C TYR A 11 3.38 -0.08 -8.98
N ILE A 12 2.05 -0.16 -8.86
CA ILE A 12 1.30 0.55 -7.83
C ILE A 12 1.62 -0.02 -6.44
N GLY A 13 1.62 -1.35 -6.30
CA GLY A 13 1.94 -2.02 -5.04
C GLY A 13 3.36 -1.70 -4.57
N SER A 14 4.34 -1.69 -5.47
CA SER A 14 5.72 -1.29 -5.13
C SER A 14 5.77 0.18 -4.71
N PHE A 15 5.11 1.08 -5.45
CA PHE A 15 5.05 2.50 -5.10
C PHE A 15 4.45 2.74 -3.72
N LEU A 16 3.36 2.04 -3.38
CA LEU A 16 2.76 2.12 -2.05
C LEU A 16 3.71 1.59 -0.96
N ASN A 17 4.57 0.63 -1.27
CA ASN A 17 5.58 0.08 -0.37
C ASN A 17 6.92 0.85 -0.35
N VAL A 18 7.08 1.88 -1.18
CA VAL A 18 8.27 2.76 -1.14
C VAL A 18 8.28 3.62 0.12
N VAL A 19 7.11 3.90 0.71
CA VAL A 19 6.96 4.72 1.92
C VAL A 19 7.88 4.26 3.08
N PRO A 20 7.84 3.00 3.53
CA PRO A 20 8.75 2.53 4.58
C PRO A 20 10.23 2.49 4.16
N LEU A 21 10.55 2.32 2.88
CA LEU A 21 11.95 2.35 2.41
C LEU A 21 12.54 3.75 2.49
N CYS A 22 11.77 4.75 2.07
CA CYS A 22 12.14 6.15 2.21
C CYS A 22 12.25 6.56 3.70
N ALA A 23 11.46 5.96 4.58
CA ALA A 23 11.56 6.16 6.03
C ALA A 23 12.94 5.76 6.56
N MET A 24 13.36 4.54 6.23
CA MET A 24 14.64 3.99 6.67
C MET A 24 15.80 4.85 6.17
N LEU A 25 15.72 5.34 4.93
CA LEU A 25 16.73 6.23 4.36
C LEU A 25 16.78 7.59 5.08
N LEU A 26 15.63 8.22 5.35
CA LEU A 26 15.55 9.51 6.04
C LEU A 26 16.08 9.44 7.47
N VAL A 27 15.73 8.37 8.20
CA VAL A 27 16.28 8.10 9.54
C VAL A 27 17.79 7.89 9.47
N SER A 28 18.29 7.17 8.47
CA SER A 28 19.73 6.90 8.31
C SER A 28 20.56 8.17 8.07
N ILE A 29 19.97 9.22 7.50
CA ILE A 29 20.63 10.51 7.29
C ILE A 29 20.27 11.56 8.35
N GLY A 30 19.57 11.16 9.41
CA GLY A 30 19.19 12.05 10.52
C GLY A 30 18.17 13.13 10.15
N MET A 31 17.45 12.98 9.03
CA MET A 31 16.42 13.94 8.63
C MET A 31 15.06 13.56 9.20
N GLU A 32 14.64 14.29 10.22
CA GLU A 32 13.29 14.18 10.79
C GLU A 32 12.30 15.05 10.02
N PHE A 33 11.78 14.53 8.91
CA PHE A 33 10.74 15.23 8.14
C PHE A 33 9.35 14.83 8.64
N ILE A 34 8.71 15.70 9.42
CA ILE A 34 7.41 15.46 10.08
C ILE A 34 6.32 14.93 9.11
N PRO A 35 6.12 15.49 7.90
CA PRO A 35 5.13 14.96 6.96
C PRO A 35 5.39 13.50 6.57
N PHE A 36 6.66 13.08 6.55
CA PHE A 36 7.06 11.72 6.23
C PHE A 36 6.74 10.76 7.39
N ILE A 37 6.98 11.20 8.62
CA ILE A 37 6.62 10.44 9.84
C ILE A 37 5.12 10.18 9.87
N ILE A 38 4.31 11.21 9.58
CA ILE A 38 2.85 11.06 9.49
C ILE A 38 2.47 10.08 8.37
N LEU A 39 3.12 10.15 7.21
CA LEU A 39 2.85 9.25 6.10
C LEU A 39 3.15 7.79 6.45
N ILE A 40 4.24 7.52 7.16
CA ILE A 40 4.59 6.18 7.66
C ILE A 40 3.55 5.70 8.67
N LEU A 41 3.14 6.55 9.60
CA LEU A 41 2.10 6.20 10.57
C LEU A 41 0.79 5.84 9.87
N ILE A 42 0.37 6.62 8.86
CA ILE A 42 -0.80 6.30 8.05
C ILE A 42 -0.59 4.95 7.33
N TRP A 43 0.57 4.77 6.70
CA TRP A 43 0.89 3.56 5.96
C TRP A 43 0.85 2.29 6.82
N ALA A 44 1.43 2.36 8.02
CA ALA A 44 1.49 1.25 8.96
C ALA A 44 0.13 0.98 9.60
N ASN A 45 -0.66 2.02 9.87
CA ASN A 45 -1.92 1.91 10.63
C ASN A 45 -3.17 1.67 9.78
N THR A 46 -3.16 2.10 8.52
CA THR A 46 -4.32 1.93 7.62
C THR A 46 -4.82 0.49 7.58
N PRO A 47 -3.97 -0.55 7.47
CA PRO A 47 -4.46 -1.94 7.45
C PRO A 47 -5.16 -2.34 8.75
N PHE A 48 -4.65 -1.87 9.89
CA PHE A 48 -5.17 -2.15 11.22
C PHE A 48 -6.50 -1.44 11.51
N MET A 49 -6.73 -0.27 10.88
CA MET A 49 -8.03 0.41 10.95
C MET A 49 -9.19 -0.40 10.36
N PHE A 50 -8.90 -1.38 9.50
CA PHE A 50 -9.91 -2.32 8.97
C PHE A 50 -10.18 -3.50 9.91
N GLY A 51 -9.84 -3.39 11.20
CA GLY A 51 -10.11 -4.44 12.21
C GLY A 51 -9.14 -5.63 12.13
N THR A 52 -8.04 -5.50 11.41
CA THR A 52 -7.08 -6.60 11.17
C THR A 52 -6.13 -6.83 12.34
N THR A 53 -6.17 -6.00 13.39
CA THR A 53 -5.37 -6.16 14.61
C THR A 53 -5.60 -7.51 15.29
N GLN A 54 -6.81 -8.07 15.20
CA GLN A 54 -7.14 -9.38 15.78
C GLN A 54 -6.45 -10.56 15.06
N LEU A 55 -5.99 -10.35 13.83
CA LEU A 55 -5.24 -11.36 13.07
C LEU A 55 -3.82 -11.54 13.59
N PHE A 56 -3.33 -10.56 14.36
CA PHE A 56 -2.01 -10.58 14.97
C PHE A 56 -2.17 -10.79 16.46
N GLY A 57 -1.65 -11.92 16.97
CA GLY A 57 -1.52 -12.10 18.42
C GLY A 57 -0.68 -10.97 19.01
N SER A 58 -0.85 -10.69 20.31
CA SER A 58 -0.17 -9.61 21.05
C SER A 58 1.36 -9.62 20.97
N ASN A 59 1.96 -10.74 20.55
CA ASN A 59 3.40 -10.89 20.34
C ASN A 59 3.90 -10.41 18.96
N ASN A 60 3.00 -10.09 18.02
CA ASN A 60 3.38 -9.76 16.63
C ASN A 60 3.25 -8.28 16.30
N VAL A 61 2.44 -7.53 17.05
CA VAL A 61 2.17 -6.10 16.81
C VAL A 61 2.01 -5.40 18.16
N SER A 62 2.82 -4.37 18.38
CA SER A 62 2.71 -3.47 19.54
C SER A 62 1.88 -2.25 19.15
N VAL A 63 0.70 -2.12 19.76
CA VAL A 63 -0.25 -1.03 19.52
C VAL A 63 -0.25 -0.09 20.73
N GLN A 64 0.07 1.19 20.51
CA GLN A 64 -0.09 2.24 21.50
C GLN A 64 -1.28 3.15 21.17
N LYS A 65 -1.48 4.21 21.96
CA LYS A 65 -2.59 5.17 21.81
C LYS A 65 -2.73 5.78 20.40
N PHE A 66 -1.62 5.84 19.65
CA PHE A 66 -1.58 6.39 18.28
C PHE A 66 -1.46 5.31 17.19
N GLY A 67 -1.68 4.04 17.54
CA GLY A 67 -1.63 2.91 16.61
C GLY A 67 -0.37 2.05 16.78
N VAL A 68 -0.03 1.30 15.75
CA VAL A 68 1.12 0.39 15.69
C VAL A 68 2.42 1.16 15.76
N THR A 69 3.19 0.89 16.81
CA THR A 69 4.51 1.48 17.05
C THR A 69 5.63 0.50 16.75
N ASP A 70 5.35 -0.81 16.83
CA ASP A 70 6.30 -1.84 16.48
C ASP A 70 5.59 -3.06 15.89
N ALA A 71 6.21 -3.71 14.93
CA ALA A 71 5.66 -4.83 14.19
C ALA A 71 6.75 -5.86 13.91
N SER A 72 6.49 -7.10 14.31
CA SER A 72 7.32 -8.26 13.96
C SER A 72 7.47 -8.40 12.44
N TRP A 73 8.49 -9.13 12.02
CA TRP A 73 8.76 -9.37 10.60
C TRP A 73 7.55 -9.99 9.85
N SER A 74 6.80 -10.87 10.51
CA SER A 74 5.57 -11.46 9.99
C SER A 74 4.47 -10.41 9.77
N ALA A 75 4.28 -9.50 10.72
CA ALA A 75 3.34 -8.39 10.58
C ALA A 75 3.75 -7.40 9.47
N GLN A 76 5.05 -7.14 9.31
CA GLN A 76 5.54 -6.30 8.21
C GLN A 76 5.27 -6.91 6.84
N LEU A 77 5.48 -8.22 6.67
CA LEU A 77 5.13 -8.92 5.42
C LEU A 77 3.63 -8.84 5.11
N TYR A 78 2.78 -8.91 6.14
CA TYR A 78 1.34 -8.70 5.97
C TYR A 78 1.02 -7.27 5.52
N LEU A 79 1.64 -6.26 6.11
CA LEU A 79 1.45 -4.86 5.69
C LEU A 79 1.82 -4.70 4.21
N ILE A 80 2.95 -5.27 3.80
CA ILE A 80 3.39 -5.27 2.40
C ILE A 80 2.36 -5.93 1.50
N ALA A 81 1.87 -7.11 1.87
CA ALA A 81 0.86 -7.84 1.13
C ALA A 81 -0.47 -7.07 1.02
N PHE A 82 -0.90 -6.40 2.10
CA PHE A 82 -2.07 -5.54 2.10
C PHE A 82 -1.95 -4.43 1.04
N TRP A 83 -0.82 -3.72 0.99
CA TRP A 83 -0.62 -2.64 0.01
C TRP A 83 -0.50 -3.16 -1.42
N PHE A 84 0.01 -4.38 -1.64
CA PHE A 84 -0.06 -5.04 -2.94
C PHE A 84 -1.50 -5.40 -3.33
N LEU A 85 -2.33 -5.84 -2.39
CA LEU A 85 -3.75 -6.09 -2.62
C LEU A 85 -4.49 -4.81 -3.03
N ILE A 86 -4.24 -3.70 -2.33
CA ILE A 86 -4.75 -2.38 -2.73
C ILE A 86 -4.26 -2.00 -4.13
N GLY A 87 -2.97 -2.18 -4.41
CA GLY A 87 -2.41 -1.94 -5.74
C GLY A 87 -3.07 -2.78 -6.84
N TRP A 88 -3.46 -4.01 -6.53
CA TRP A 88 -4.22 -4.87 -7.43
C TRP A 88 -5.64 -4.35 -7.68
N LEU A 89 -6.36 -3.97 -6.62
CA LEU A 89 -7.71 -3.39 -6.73
C LEU A 89 -7.71 -2.11 -7.58
N VAL A 90 -6.76 -1.20 -7.33
CA VAL A 90 -6.60 0.03 -8.11
C VAL A 90 -6.27 -0.28 -9.57
N ALA A 91 -5.40 -1.27 -9.82
CA ALA A 91 -5.08 -1.70 -11.18
C ALA A 91 -6.32 -2.25 -11.91
N CYS A 92 -7.13 -3.08 -11.25
CA CYS A 92 -8.39 -3.60 -11.77
C CYS A 92 -9.34 -2.45 -12.14
N CYS A 93 -9.63 -1.54 -11.21
CA CYS A 93 -10.47 -0.36 -11.46
C CYS A 93 -9.95 0.45 -12.66
N SER A 94 -8.65 0.76 -12.68
CA SER A 94 -8.02 1.51 -13.78
C SER A 94 -8.16 0.80 -15.14
N THR A 95 -8.05 -0.53 -15.18
CA THR A 95 -8.24 -1.29 -16.43
C THR A 95 -9.70 -1.27 -16.90
N LEU A 96 -10.67 -1.37 -15.99
CA LEU A 96 -12.10 -1.29 -16.31
C LEU A 96 -12.46 0.08 -16.87
N PHE A 97 -12.04 1.16 -16.21
CA PHE A 97 -12.26 2.53 -16.71
C PHE A 97 -11.57 2.78 -18.07
N SER A 98 -10.37 2.24 -18.26
CA SER A 98 -9.65 2.38 -19.53
C SER A 98 -10.34 1.63 -20.68
N LYS A 99 -10.98 0.48 -20.39
CA LYS A 99 -11.77 -0.27 -21.38
C LYS A 99 -13.04 0.50 -21.76
N SER A 100 -13.78 0.99 -20.77
CA SER A 100 -14.98 1.83 -20.98
C SER A 100 -14.71 3.04 -21.88
N LYS A 101 -13.62 3.78 -21.65
CA LYS A 101 -13.22 4.91 -22.52
C LYS A 101 -12.90 4.50 -23.95
N SER A 102 -12.25 3.34 -24.12
CA SER A 102 -11.92 2.83 -25.46
C SER A 102 -13.18 2.43 -26.23
N ASP A 103 -14.15 1.81 -25.56
CA ASP A 103 -15.40 1.36 -26.19
C ASP A 103 -16.29 2.56 -26.56
N ALA A 104 -16.38 3.57 -25.69
CA ALA A 104 -17.06 4.83 -25.99
C ALA A 104 -16.46 5.56 -27.20
N LYS A 105 -15.12 5.60 -27.31
CA LYS A 105 -14.42 6.23 -28.45
C LYS A 105 -14.60 5.47 -29.77
N LYS A 106 -14.83 4.15 -29.72
CA LYS A 106 -15.16 3.35 -30.92
C LYS A 106 -16.62 3.57 -31.35
N ALA A 107 -17.53 3.72 -30.40
CA ALA A 107 -18.94 3.99 -30.67
C ALA A 107 -19.15 5.38 -31.30
N SER A 108 -18.41 6.41 -30.88
CA SER A 108 -18.53 7.78 -31.43
C SER A 108 -17.92 7.98 -32.83
N ARG A 109 -17.30 6.94 -33.42
CA ARG A 109 -16.65 6.99 -34.74
C ARG A 109 -17.43 6.21 -35.80
N LYS A 110 -18.54 5.59 -35.42
CA LYS A 110 -19.53 4.98 -36.31
C LYS A 110 -20.70 5.94 -36.43
#